data_AF-A0AAJ6Y294-F1
#
_entry.id   AF-A0AAJ6Y294-F1
#
_cell.length_a   1.000
_cell.length_b   1.000
_cell.length_c   1.000
_cell.angle_alpha   90.00
_cell.angle_beta   90.00
_cell.angle_gamma   90.00
#
_symmetry.space_group_name_H-M   'P 1'
#
loop_
_entity.id
_entity.type
_entity.pdbx_description
1 polymer ?
#
loop_
_entity_poly.entity_id
_entity_poly.type
_entity_poly.pdbx_seq_one_letter_code
_entity_poly.pdbx_strand_id
1 'polypeptide(L)'
;MAPYLTVGILPAKFGFGFNKSLIQNPNPLYHTSKLKFKSNLGFKSSLKCRCIKKEITDEPTEEFSVLSLDIPWERGSIWSTMALYMFNFHIPLGIGGLSIVANVLHKPVLDPQTEVLSLLAIQILELAASLLLLKSTAKPEYEAVSFFKTDELSKKRNWLLASSLGFGFLILLVFLTSLVADRLIGPKAVNNPVVKEILLSSNISKVACILVYCLVTPLLEEIVYRGFLLKSLASTMNWQQAVLLSSAVFSAAHFSGENFIQLFIIGCVLGCSYSWSGNLRSPILTHSLYNALTLILTYFS
;
A
#
# COMPACT_ATOMS: atom_id res chain seq x y z
N MET A 1 13.96 36.27 11.07
CA MET A 1 13.60 36.17 9.64
C MET A 1 13.08 34.78 9.38
N ALA A 2 11.93 34.63 8.74
CA ALA A 2 11.28 33.34 8.50
C ALA A 2 10.81 33.25 7.03
N PRO A 3 10.95 32.08 6.39
CA PRO A 3 10.14 31.69 5.24
C PRO A 3 9.22 30.51 5.61
N TYR A 4 7.90 30.70 5.61
CA TYR A 4 7.01 30.52 4.46
C TYR A 4 6.69 29.05 4.12
N LEU A 5 5.50 28.60 4.55
CA LEU A 5 4.75 27.52 3.89
C LEU A 5 3.23 27.80 3.99
N THR A 6 2.80 28.90 3.38
CA THR A 6 1.38 29.18 3.12
C THR A 6 0.97 28.53 1.80
N VAL A 7 0.23 27.41 1.87
CA VAL A 7 -0.43 26.83 0.70
C VAL A 7 -1.64 27.71 0.34
N GLY A 8 -1.56 28.39 -0.80
CA GLY A 8 -2.61 29.26 -1.29
C GLY A 8 -3.84 28.47 -1.77
N ILE A 9 -4.98 28.69 -1.12
CA ILE A 9 -6.27 28.17 -1.59
C ILE A 9 -6.78 29.09 -2.72
N LEU A 10 -6.99 28.53 -3.92
CA LEU A 10 -7.78 29.17 -4.98
C LEU A 10 -9.11 28.42 -5.19
N PRO A 11 -10.25 29.11 -5.28
CA PRO A 11 -11.56 28.47 -5.27
C PRO A 11 -11.95 27.92 -6.65
N ALA A 12 -12.32 26.64 -6.70
CA ALA A 12 -12.96 26.04 -7.87
C ALA A 12 -14.40 26.58 -8.02
N LYS A 13 -14.69 27.29 -9.11
CA LYS A 13 -16.06 27.71 -9.44
C LYS A 13 -16.85 26.52 -9.99
N PHE A 14 -17.90 26.12 -9.28
CA PHE A 14 -18.93 25.22 -9.79
C PHE A 14 -19.76 25.90 -10.89
N GLY A 15 -20.11 25.14 -11.92
CA GLY A 15 -21.09 25.52 -12.94
C GLY A 15 -22.02 24.35 -13.25
N PHE A 16 -23.18 24.30 -12.59
CA PHE A 16 -24.23 23.31 -12.88
C PHE A 16 -25.12 23.79 -14.03
N GLY A 17 -25.11 23.08 -15.15
CA GLY A 17 -26.07 23.25 -16.24
C GLY A 17 -27.16 22.17 -16.19
N PHE A 18 -28.35 22.51 -15.71
CA PHE A 18 -29.53 21.66 -15.88
C PHE A 18 -29.99 21.66 -17.34
N ASN A 19 -30.50 20.52 -17.83
CA ASN A 19 -31.67 20.59 -18.70
C ASN A 19 -32.63 19.39 -18.50
N LYS A 20 -33.94 19.65 -18.56
CA LYS A 20 -35.03 18.68 -18.36
C LYS A 20 -35.90 18.64 -19.62
N SER A 21 -36.19 17.43 -20.11
CA SER A 21 -37.46 17.08 -20.79
C SER A 21 -37.49 15.56 -20.99
N LEU A 22 -38.34 14.76 -20.32
CA LEU A 22 -39.81 14.63 -20.39
C LEU A 22 -40.34 13.87 -21.62
N ILE A 23 -41.28 12.94 -21.33
CA ILE A 23 -42.24 12.24 -22.23
C ILE A 23 -41.59 11.15 -23.12
N GLN A 24 -42.08 9.89 -23.21
CA GLN A 24 -43.26 9.22 -22.61
C GLN A 24 -43.06 7.69 -22.39
N ASN A 25 -44.08 7.00 -21.86
CA ASN A 25 -44.35 5.55 -21.95
C ASN A 25 -45.81 5.40 -22.45
N PRO A 26 -46.20 4.39 -23.25
CA PRO A 26 -46.79 3.18 -22.64
C PRO A 26 -46.54 1.84 -23.38
N ASN A 27 -46.65 0.73 -22.65
CA ASN A 27 -46.90 -0.62 -23.18
C ASN A 27 -48.27 -0.72 -23.89
N PRO A 28 -48.49 -1.74 -24.73
CA PRO A 28 -49.36 -2.82 -24.22
C PRO A 28 -48.93 -4.27 -24.57
N LEU A 29 -49.52 -5.20 -23.81
CA LEU A 29 -49.43 -6.67 -23.94
C LEU A 29 -49.78 -7.22 -25.34
N TYR A 30 -49.20 -8.38 -25.68
CA TYR A 30 -49.97 -9.49 -26.29
C TYR A 30 -49.50 -10.88 -25.81
N HIS A 31 -50.47 -11.73 -25.49
CA HIS A 31 -50.33 -13.19 -25.30
C HIS A 31 -50.17 -13.89 -26.66
N THR A 32 -49.48 -15.05 -26.71
CA THR A 32 -50.06 -16.30 -27.28
C THR A 32 -49.24 -17.58 -27.02
N SER A 33 -49.98 -18.64 -26.67
CA SER A 33 -49.78 -20.08 -26.97
C SER A 33 -48.44 -20.79 -26.72
N LYS A 34 -48.50 -21.80 -25.82
CA LYS A 34 -47.64 -22.99 -25.81
C LYS A 34 -47.73 -23.75 -27.15
N LEU A 35 -46.62 -24.30 -27.62
CA LEU A 35 -46.61 -25.47 -28.50
C LEU A 35 -45.52 -26.44 -28.04
N LYS A 36 -45.94 -27.62 -27.54
CA LYS A 36 -45.04 -28.75 -27.32
C LYS A 36 -44.84 -29.45 -28.66
N PHE A 37 -43.60 -29.55 -29.13
CA PHE A 37 -43.23 -30.59 -30.10
C PHE A 37 -42.22 -31.53 -29.46
N LYS A 38 -42.52 -32.83 -29.51
CA LYS A 38 -41.72 -33.89 -28.88
C LYS A 38 -41.28 -34.85 -29.98
N SER A 39 -40.11 -34.64 -30.55
CA SER A 39 -39.49 -35.53 -31.53
C SER A 39 -38.21 -36.13 -30.95
N ASN A 40 -38.32 -37.35 -30.45
CA ASN A 40 -37.14 -38.19 -30.22
C ASN A 40 -36.51 -38.54 -31.57
N LEU A 41 -35.28 -38.11 -31.82
CA LEU A 41 -34.38 -38.84 -32.71
C LEU A 41 -32.96 -38.70 -32.15
N GLY A 42 -32.35 -39.84 -31.80
CA GLY A 42 -31.04 -39.84 -31.16
C GLY A 42 -29.92 -39.74 -32.19
N PHE A 43 -28.98 -38.82 -31.96
CA PHE A 43 -27.65 -38.89 -32.58
C PHE A 43 -26.59 -38.67 -31.50
N LYS A 44 -25.87 -39.73 -31.13
CA LYS A 44 -24.77 -39.66 -30.16
C LYS A 44 -23.52 -39.10 -30.86
N SER A 45 -23.40 -37.78 -30.95
CA SER A 45 -22.11 -37.15 -31.31
C SER A 45 -21.17 -37.16 -30.09
N SER A 46 -20.36 -38.22 -29.97
CA SER A 46 -19.25 -38.26 -29.02
C SER A 46 -18.16 -37.28 -29.48
N LEU A 47 -18.28 -36.01 -29.08
CA LEU A 47 -17.21 -35.03 -29.16
C LEU A 47 -16.14 -35.37 -28.13
N LYS A 48 -15.33 -36.38 -28.48
CA LYS A 48 -14.16 -36.82 -27.73
C LYS A 48 -13.09 -35.74 -27.81
N CYS A 49 -13.23 -34.71 -26.98
CA CYS A 49 -12.29 -33.60 -26.90
C CYS A 49 -10.91 -34.16 -26.55
N ARG A 50 -10.04 -34.22 -27.56
CA ARG A 50 -8.72 -34.85 -27.46
C ARG A 50 -7.78 -33.87 -26.79
N CYS A 51 -7.85 -33.79 -25.46
CA CYS A 51 -6.85 -33.09 -24.68
C CYS A 51 -5.48 -33.62 -25.08
N ILE A 52 -4.68 -32.79 -25.74
CA ILE A 52 -3.27 -33.07 -25.96
C ILE A 52 -2.65 -33.01 -24.58
N LYS A 53 -2.52 -34.18 -23.95
CA LYS A 53 -1.75 -34.35 -22.72
C LYS A 53 -0.29 -34.13 -23.12
N LYS A 54 0.12 -32.85 -23.14
CA LYS A 54 1.51 -32.46 -23.26
C LYS A 54 2.14 -32.90 -21.95
N GLU A 55 2.70 -34.11 -21.93
CA GLU A 55 3.61 -34.55 -20.87
C GLU A 55 4.87 -33.71 -21.02
N ILE A 56 4.80 -32.48 -20.49
CA ILE A 56 5.98 -31.76 -20.13
C ILE A 56 6.45 -32.39 -18.83
N THR A 57 7.60 -33.03 -18.87
CA THR A 57 8.39 -33.34 -17.69
C THR A 57 8.99 -32.03 -17.16
N ASP A 58 8.12 -31.13 -16.70
CA ASP A 58 8.52 -29.97 -15.93
C ASP A 58 8.84 -30.46 -14.52
N GLU A 59 10.11 -30.38 -14.12
CA GLU A 59 10.38 -30.09 -12.71
C GLU A 59 9.56 -28.85 -12.34
N PRO A 60 8.90 -28.80 -11.17
CA PRO A 60 8.14 -27.62 -10.79
C PRO A 60 9.12 -26.46 -10.58
N THR A 61 9.31 -25.65 -11.62
CA THR A 61 10.02 -24.37 -11.51
C THR A 61 9.25 -23.55 -10.49
N GLU A 62 9.79 -23.43 -9.27
CA GLU A 62 9.13 -22.70 -8.19
C GLU A 62 8.86 -21.27 -8.66
N GLU A 63 7.57 -20.94 -8.79
CA GLU A 63 7.17 -19.61 -9.20
C GLU A 63 7.73 -18.58 -8.22
N PHE A 64 8.24 -17.46 -8.75
CA PHE A 64 8.88 -16.44 -7.91
C PHE A 64 7.93 -15.96 -6.80
N SER A 65 6.66 -15.75 -7.13
CA SER A 65 5.62 -15.36 -6.16
C SER A 65 4.98 -16.56 -5.48
N VAL A 66 4.77 -16.47 -4.17
CA VAL A 66 3.97 -17.43 -3.38
C VAL A 66 2.67 -16.81 -2.86
N LEU A 67 2.26 -15.65 -3.38
CA LEU A 67 1.01 -15.01 -2.98
C LEU A 67 -0.20 -15.82 -3.44
N SER A 68 -1.00 -16.31 -2.49
CA SER A 68 -2.24 -17.02 -2.77
C SER A 68 -3.27 -16.15 -3.51
N LEU A 69 -4.02 -16.78 -4.42
CA LEU A 69 -5.20 -16.20 -5.06
C LEU A 69 -6.41 -16.12 -4.13
N ASP A 70 -6.39 -16.84 -2.99
CA ASP A 70 -7.40 -16.71 -1.95
C ASP A 70 -7.08 -15.51 -1.04
N ILE A 71 -8.01 -14.56 -0.99
CA ILE A 71 -7.86 -13.30 -0.28
C ILE A 71 -9.07 -13.00 0.63
N PRO A 72 -8.84 -12.35 1.79
CA PRO A 72 -9.92 -11.97 2.71
C PRO A 72 -10.95 -10.99 2.15
N TRP A 73 -10.61 -10.22 1.10
CA TRP A 73 -11.46 -9.13 0.58
C TRP A 73 -12.16 -9.49 -0.73
N GLU A 74 -13.27 -8.82 -0.98
CA GLU A 74 -13.95 -8.86 -2.28
C GLU A 74 -13.19 -8.04 -3.32
N ARG A 75 -12.98 -8.62 -4.51
CA ARG A 75 -12.20 -7.98 -5.58
C ARG A 75 -12.78 -6.61 -5.99
N GLY A 76 -14.10 -6.47 -5.90
CA GLY A 76 -14.81 -5.23 -6.23
C GLY A 76 -14.69 -4.12 -5.19
N SER A 77 -14.27 -4.41 -3.95
CA SER A 77 -14.18 -3.40 -2.88
C SER A 77 -12.76 -2.86 -2.64
N ILE A 78 -11.72 -3.45 -3.26
CA ILE A 78 -10.30 -3.09 -3.04
C ILE A 78 -10.08 -1.56 -3.10
N TRP A 79 -10.50 -0.91 -4.19
CA TRP A 79 -10.31 0.52 -4.38
C TRP A 79 -11.18 1.38 -3.46
N SER A 80 -12.37 0.91 -3.10
CA SER A 80 -13.25 1.58 -2.14
C SER A 80 -12.66 1.55 -0.73
N THR A 81 -12.13 0.41 -0.30
CA THR A 81 -11.40 0.28 0.98
C THR A 81 -10.13 1.13 0.97
N MET A 82 -9.37 1.14 -0.13
CA MET A 82 -8.19 2.01 -0.26
C MET A 82 -8.56 3.50 -0.20
N ALA A 83 -9.65 3.91 -0.85
CA ALA A 83 -10.16 5.28 -0.78
C ALA A 83 -10.63 5.64 0.64
N LEU A 84 -11.31 4.73 1.34
CA LEU A 84 -11.70 4.93 2.73
C LEU A 84 -10.47 5.16 3.63
N TYR A 85 -9.43 4.33 3.49
CA TYR A 85 -8.16 4.51 4.18
C TYR A 85 -7.52 5.87 3.87
N MET A 86 -7.34 6.20 2.58
CA MET A 86 -6.65 7.42 2.15
C MET A 86 -7.36 8.69 2.62
N PHE A 87 -8.67 8.80 2.41
CA PHE A 87 -9.40 10.05 2.63
C PHE A 87 -9.90 10.24 4.07
N ASN A 88 -10.05 9.16 4.86
CA ASN A 88 -10.51 9.27 6.26
C ASN A 88 -9.36 9.15 7.27
N PHE A 89 -8.27 8.46 6.94
CA PHE A 89 -7.17 8.22 7.87
C PHE A 89 -5.86 8.83 7.35
N HIS A 90 -5.30 8.37 6.24
CA HIS A 90 -3.94 8.75 5.84
C HIS A 90 -3.76 10.26 5.58
N ILE A 91 -4.63 10.87 4.78
CA ILE A 91 -4.55 12.31 4.47
C ILE A 91 -4.87 13.15 5.73
N PRO A 92 -5.97 12.90 6.48
CA PRO A 92 -6.25 13.68 7.69
C PRO A 92 -5.25 13.52 8.83
N LEU A 93 -4.72 12.31 9.06
CA LEU A 93 -3.82 11.99 10.17
C LEU A 93 -2.35 12.22 9.78
N GLY A 94 -1.84 11.51 8.78
CA GLY A 94 -0.43 11.60 8.35
C GLY A 94 -0.01 12.99 7.86
N ILE A 95 -0.89 13.73 7.17
CA ILE A 95 -0.57 15.07 6.63
C ILE A 95 -1.18 16.18 7.49
N GLY A 96 -2.47 16.06 7.83
CA GLY A 96 -3.20 17.07 8.59
C GLY A 96 -2.96 17.06 10.10
N GLY A 97 -2.57 15.92 10.67
CA GLY A 97 -2.65 15.66 12.12
C GLY A 97 -1.80 16.61 12.97
N LEU A 98 -0.54 16.85 12.58
CA LEU A 98 0.32 17.80 13.30
C LEU A 98 -0.20 19.25 13.22
N SER A 99 -0.85 19.63 12.11
CA SER A 99 -1.48 20.95 11.98
C SER A 99 -2.69 21.11 12.90
N ILE A 100 -3.47 20.05 13.09
CA ILE A 100 -4.58 20.01 14.06
C ILE A 100 -4.04 20.14 15.49
N VAL A 101 -2.98 19.42 15.83
CA VAL A 101 -2.34 19.50 17.16
C VAL A 101 -1.79 20.90 17.44
N ALA A 102 -1.08 21.50 16.47
CA ALA A 102 -0.58 22.88 16.57
C ALA A 102 -1.71 23.87 16.86
N ASN A 103 -2.83 23.76 16.13
CA ASN A 103 -4.01 24.60 16.33
C ASN A 103 -4.68 24.40 17.70
N VAL A 104 -4.85 23.15 18.15
CA VAL A 104 -5.44 22.80 19.46
C VAL A 104 -4.56 23.29 20.63
N LEU A 105 -3.24 23.24 20.49
CA LEU A 105 -2.29 23.75 21.49
C LEU A 105 -2.04 25.26 21.39
N HIS A 106 -2.69 25.95 20.46
CA HIS A 106 -2.47 27.38 20.14
C HIS A 106 -0.99 27.74 19.89
N LYS A 107 -0.22 26.80 19.33
CA LYS A 107 1.20 26.97 18.98
C LYS A 107 1.34 27.04 17.46
N PRO A 108 1.98 28.08 16.87
CA PRO A 108 2.21 28.15 15.43
C PRO A 108 3.30 27.18 14.95
N VAL A 109 4.19 26.76 15.86
CA VAL A 109 5.24 25.74 15.65
C VAL A 109 5.29 24.89 16.91
N LEU A 110 5.33 23.57 16.75
CA LEU A 110 5.48 22.65 17.88
C LEU A 110 6.94 22.57 18.31
N ASP A 111 7.20 22.40 19.60
CA ASP A 111 8.53 22.02 20.07
C ASP A 111 8.84 20.56 19.65
N PRO A 112 10.11 20.19 19.41
CA PRO A 112 10.45 18.89 18.82
C PRO A 112 9.95 17.68 19.63
N GLN A 113 9.85 17.80 20.95
CA GLN A 113 9.31 16.75 21.81
C GLN A 113 7.79 16.61 21.65
N THR A 114 7.04 17.71 21.67
CA THR A 114 5.60 17.70 21.42
C THR A 114 5.29 17.21 20.01
N GLU A 115 6.07 17.62 19.01
CA GLU A 115 5.87 17.20 17.62
C GLU A 115 6.00 15.68 17.47
N VAL A 116 7.11 15.08 17.90
CA VAL A 116 7.35 13.64 17.71
C VAL A 116 6.45 12.75 18.55
N LEU A 117 6.07 13.18 19.77
CA LEU A 117 5.10 12.45 20.60
C LEU A 117 3.70 12.51 19.99
N SER A 118 3.34 13.64 19.39
CA SER A 118 2.08 13.79 18.66
C SER A 118 2.07 12.93 17.39
N LEU A 119 3.16 12.94 16.61
CA LEU A 119 3.32 12.09 15.44
C LEU A 119 3.22 10.60 15.79
N LEU A 120 3.87 10.17 16.88
CA LEU A 120 3.77 8.78 17.37
C LEU A 120 2.33 8.42 17.74
N ALA A 121 1.60 9.29 18.45
CA ALA A 121 0.20 9.05 18.80
C ALA A 121 -0.72 9.01 17.56
N ILE A 122 -0.48 9.90 16.60
CA ILE A 122 -1.20 9.96 15.31
C ILE A 122 -0.98 8.67 14.51
N GLN A 123 0.26 8.20 14.37
CA GLN A 123 0.56 6.97 13.62
C GLN A 123 0.03 5.70 14.32
N ILE A 124 0.00 5.66 15.65
CA ILE A 124 -0.66 4.57 16.40
C ILE A 124 -2.18 4.59 16.15
N LEU A 125 -2.80 5.77 16.10
CA LEU A 125 -4.22 5.92 15.78
C LEU A 125 -4.51 5.50 14.32
N GLU A 126 -3.68 5.90 13.36
CA GLU A 126 -3.82 5.49 11.96
C GLU A 126 -3.65 3.97 11.79
N LEU A 127 -2.69 3.36 12.47
CA LEU A 127 -2.51 1.89 12.52
C LEU A 127 -3.76 1.19 13.07
N ALA A 128 -4.30 1.67 14.21
CA ALA A 128 -5.50 1.09 14.81
C ALA A 128 -6.74 1.25 13.90
N ALA A 129 -6.95 2.43 13.33
CA ALA A 129 -8.05 2.71 12.40
C ALA A 129 -7.95 1.86 11.12
N SER A 130 -6.74 1.70 10.57
CA SER A 130 -6.48 0.88 9.40
C SER A 130 -6.75 -0.61 9.67
N LEU A 131 -6.30 -1.13 10.81
CA LEU A 131 -6.60 -2.51 11.23
C LEU A 131 -8.11 -2.75 11.40
N LEU A 132 -8.84 -1.78 11.97
CA LEU A 132 -10.30 -1.85 12.11
C LEU A 132 -11.01 -1.81 10.76
N LEU A 133 -10.61 -0.94 9.83
CA LEU A 133 -11.15 -0.86 8.47
C LEU A 133 -10.87 -2.14 7.66
N LEU A 134 -9.63 -2.64 7.69
CA LEU A 134 -9.28 -3.85 6.96
C LEU A 134 -9.98 -5.08 7.53
N LYS A 135 -10.23 -5.13 8.85
CA LYS A 135 -11.08 -6.16 9.47
C LYS A 135 -12.55 -6.01 9.07
N SER A 136 -13.11 -4.80 9.09
CA SER A 136 -14.55 -4.57 8.79
C SER A 136 -14.91 -4.78 7.32
N THR A 137 -13.93 -4.73 6.42
CA THR A 137 -14.10 -4.95 4.98
C THR A 137 -13.70 -6.36 4.52
N ALA A 138 -13.12 -7.18 5.40
CA ALA A 138 -12.82 -8.59 5.13
C ALA A 138 -14.08 -9.47 5.29
N LYS A 139 -14.06 -10.64 4.62
CA LYS A 139 -15.08 -11.68 4.80
C LYS A 139 -15.12 -12.14 6.27
N PRO A 140 -16.30 -12.43 6.85
CA PRO A 140 -16.44 -12.75 8.29
C PRO A 140 -15.61 -13.94 8.79
N GLU A 141 -15.20 -14.83 7.90
CA GLU A 141 -14.41 -16.03 8.18
C GLU A 141 -12.94 -15.73 8.51
N TYR A 142 -12.43 -14.54 8.19
CA TYR A 142 -11.03 -14.17 8.39
C TYR A 142 -10.83 -13.34 9.66
N GLU A 143 -10.24 -13.98 10.67
CA GLU A 143 -9.77 -13.29 11.87
C GLU A 143 -8.69 -12.26 11.59
N ALA A 144 -8.57 -11.23 12.43
CA ALA A 144 -7.54 -10.20 12.28
C ALA A 144 -6.11 -10.76 12.40
N VAL A 145 -5.90 -11.89 13.08
CA VAL A 145 -4.57 -12.54 13.12
C VAL A 145 -4.17 -13.12 11.74
N SER A 146 -5.10 -13.23 10.79
CA SER A 146 -4.83 -13.74 9.44
C SER A 146 -3.91 -12.86 8.59
N PHE A 147 -3.76 -11.56 8.86
CA PHE A 147 -2.78 -10.69 8.19
C PHE A 147 -1.34 -11.22 8.30
N PHE A 148 -1.03 -11.95 9.38
CA PHE A 148 0.29 -12.53 9.64
C PHE A 148 0.34 -14.06 9.45
N LYS A 149 -0.76 -14.70 9.00
CA LYS A 149 -0.73 -16.12 8.63
C LYS A 149 0.04 -16.27 7.32
N THR A 150 0.96 -17.23 7.31
CA THR A 150 1.80 -17.60 6.16
C THR A 150 1.36 -18.95 5.62
N ASP A 151 1.22 -19.03 4.29
CA ASP A 151 0.87 -20.27 3.59
C ASP A 151 2.00 -21.32 3.72
N GLU A 152 1.69 -22.61 3.51
CA GLU A 152 2.70 -23.68 3.68
C GLU A 152 3.93 -23.52 2.76
N LEU A 153 3.77 -22.92 1.57
CA LEU A 153 4.88 -22.55 0.70
C LEU A 153 5.73 -21.41 1.30
N SER A 154 5.09 -20.40 1.89
CA SER A 154 5.78 -19.32 2.61
C SER A 154 6.58 -19.84 3.81
N LYS A 155 6.05 -20.85 4.54
CA LYS A 155 6.77 -21.50 5.66
C LYS A 155 8.05 -22.23 5.23
N LYS A 156 8.13 -22.72 3.98
CA LYS A 156 9.35 -23.33 3.42
C LYS A 156 10.40 -22.29 3.05
N ARG A 157 10.00 -21.06 2.72
CA ARG A 157 10.91 -19.99 2.28
C ARG A 157 11.45 -19.21 3.47
N ASN A 158 12.77 -19.02 3.51
CA ASN A 158 13.41 -18.28 4.59
C ASN A 158 13.18 -16.76 4.44
N TRP A 159 12.16 -16.25 5.13
CA TRP A 159 11.82 -14.83 5.12
C TRP A 159 12.93 -13.90 5.66
N LEU A 160 13.85 -14.40 6.49
CA LEU A 160 15.03 -13.64 6.93
C LEU A 160 16.05 -13.48 5.79
N LEU A 161 16.21 -14.50 4.95
CA LEU A 161 17.05 -14.42 3.75
C LEU A 161 16.45 -13.45 2.72
N ALA A 162 15.12 -13.44 2.58
CA ALA A 162 14.42 -12.43 1.77
C ALA A 162 14.63 -11.00 2.30
N SER A 163 14.65 -10.82 3.63
CA SER A 163 14.92 -9.51 4.24
C SER A 163 16.38 -9.08 4.07
N SER A 164 17.35 -9.97 4.23
CA SER A 164 18.77 -9.60 4.08
C SER A 164 19.14 -9.30 2.63
N LEU A 165 18.68 -10.12 1.68
CA LEU A 165 18.84 -9.86 0.24
C LEU A 165 18.07 -8.61 -0.20
N GLY A 166 16.82 -8.46 0.25
CA GLY A 166 15.99 -7.29 -0.02
C GLY A 166 16.61 -5.99 0.51
N PHE A 167 17.14 -6.00 1.74
CA PHE A 167 17.84 -4.85 2.32
C PHE A 167 19.14 -4.53 1.58
N GLY A 168 19.99 -5.52 1.29
CA GLY A 168 21.23 -5.30 0.55
C GLY A 168 20.97 -4.75 -0.87
N PHE A 169 19.98 -5.31 -1.57
CA PHE A 169 19.55 -4.81 -2.88
C PHE A 169 18.95 -3.41 -2.80
N LEU A 170 18.17 -3.11 -1.75
CA LEU A 170 17.59 -1.79 -1.53
C LEU A 170 18.68 -0.72 -1.34
N ILE A 171 19.67 -0.97 -0.49
CA ILE A 171 20.78 -0.03 -0.26
C ILE A 171 21.59 0.20 -1.54
N LEU A 172 21.90 -0.88 -2.29
CA LEU A 172 22.58 -0.76 -3.58
C LEU A 172 21.77 0.10 -4.56
N LEU A 173 20.47 -0.16 -4.68
CA LEU A 173 19.62 0.52 -5.65
C LEU A 173 19.39 1.99 -5.28
N VAL A 174 19.19 2.29 -3.99
CA VAL A 174 19.10 3.67 -3.46
C VAL A 174 20.40 4.44 -3.68
N PHE A 175 21.55 3.81 -3.46
CA PHE A 175 22.86 4.43 -3.72
C PHE A 175 23.04 4.75 -5.20
N LEU A 176 22.74 3.80 -6.09
CA LEU A 176 22.83 4.00 -7.54
C LEU A 176 21.87 5.08 -8.05
N THR A 177 20.63 5.14 -7.54
CA THR A 177 19.66 6.16 -7.93
C THR A 177 20.05 7.54 -7.41
N SER A 178 20.62 7.63 -6.21
CA SER A 178 21.18 8.87 -5.67
C SER A 178 22.35 9.38 -6.51
N LEU A 179 23.30 8.51 -6.91
CA LEU A 179 24.40 8.90 -7.82
C LEU A 179 23.89 9.43 -9.17
N VAL A 180 22.80 8.89 -9.70
CA VAL A 180 22.18 9.40 -10.93
C VAL A 180 21.46 10.73 -10.68
N ALA A 181 20.73 10.85 -9.57
CA ALA A 181 20.04 12.09 -9.19
C ALA A 181 21.03 13.25 -8.97
N ASP A 182 22.13 13.03 -8.25
CA ASP A 182 23.19 14.01 -8.01
C ASP A 182 23.82 14.53 -9.31
N ARG A 183 23.86 13.68 -10.35
CA ARG A 183 24.40 14.03 -11.68
C ARG A 183 23.41 14.78 -12.57
N LEU A 184 22.11 14.55 -12.40
CA LEU A 184 21.06 15.14 -13.25
C LEU A 184 20.40 16.38 -12.64
N ILE A 185 20.23 16.39 -11.32
CA ILE A 185 19.47 17.41 -10.56
C ILE A 185 20.41 18.20 -9.63
N GLY A 186 21.55 17.62 -9.25
CA GLY A 186 22.49 18.16 -8.29
C GLY A 186 22.36 17.52 -6.91
N PRO A 187 23.42 17.56 -6.09
CA PRO A 187 23.44 16.89 -4.79
C PRO A 187 22.41 17.48 -3.83
N LYS A 188 21.47 16.65 -3.40
CA LYS A 188 20.51 16.99 -2.33
C LYS A 188 20.95 16.32 -1.04
N ALA A 189 20.93 17.09 0.05
CA ALA A 189 21.23 16.53 1.36
C ALA A 189 20.11 15.56 1.78
N VAL A 190 20.50 14.37 2.25
CA VAL A 190 19.57 13.32 2.73
C VAL A 190 18.96 13.70 4.10
N ASN A 191 19.39 14.81 4.70
CA ASN A 191 18.99 15.20 6.04
C ASN A 191 17.64 15.95 6.05
N ASN A 192 16.71 15.43 6.84
CA ASN A 192 15.55 16.21 7.25
C ASN A 192 15.95 17.01 8.52
N PRO A 193 16.07 18.35 8.45
CA PRO A 193 16.56 19.16 9.58
C PRO A 193 15.63 19.07 10.80
N VAL A 194 14.32 18.92 10.59
CA VAL A 194 13.33 18.76 11.66
C VAL A 194 13.54 17.42 12.39
N VAL A 195 13.74 16.34 11.64
CA VAL A 195 14.07 15.02 12.23
C VAL A 195 15.40 15.07 12.99
N LYS A 196 16.41 15.77 12.46
CA LYS A 196 17.69 15.98 13.16
C LYS A 196 17.51 16.74 14.48
N GLU A 197 16.70 17.81 14.48
CA GLU A 197 16.37 18.57 15.69
C GLU A 197 15.63 17.69 16.72
N ILE A 198 14.64 16.91 16.29
CA ILE A 198 13.92 15.92 17.13
C ILE A 198 14.91 14.94 17.78
N LEU A 199 15.81 14.33 16.99
CA LEU A 199 16.78 13.35 17.49
C LEU A 199 17.80 13.93 18.49
N LEU A 200 18.11 15.23 18.39
CA LEU A 200 19.04 15.93 19.28
C LEU A 200 18.36 16.56 20.50
N SER A 201 17.04 16.80 20.46
CA SER A 201 16.32 17.57 21.49
C SER A 201 16.27 16.91 22.89
N SER A 202 15.87 15.63 22.99
CA SER A 202 15.80 14.91 24.27
C SER A 202 15.84 13.39 24.07
N ASN A 203 16.15 12.64 25.14
CA ASN A 203 16.10 11.18 25.10
C ASN A 203 14.67 10.65 24.84
N ILE A 204 13.64 11.36 25.33
CA ILE A 204 12.24 11.01 25.07
C ILE A 204 11.92 11.22 23.58
N SER A 205 12.29 12.37 23.02
CA SER A 205 12.09 12.67 21.60
C SER A 205 12.78 11.65 20.69
N LYS A 206 14.03 11.29 21.03
CA LYS A 206 14.83 10.30 20.30
C LYS A 206 14.20 8.91 20.32
N VAL A 207 13.74 8.43 21.48
CA VAL A 207 13.03 7.14 21.58
C VAL A 207 11.72 7.19 20.80
N ALA A 208 10.92 8.25 20.94
CA ALA A 208 9.67 8.41 20.21
C ALA A 208 9.90 8.44 18.68
N CYS A 209 10.96 9.11 18.21
CA CYS A 209 11.37 9.15 16.81
C CYS A 209 11.69 7.76 16.27
N ILE A 210 12.48 6.98 17.00
CA ILE A 210 12.82 5.59 16.63
C ILE A 210 11.55 4.72 16.60
N LEU A 211 10.66 4.84 17.60
CA LEU A 211 9.41 4.09 17.61
C LEU A 211 8.53 4.41 16.40
N VAL A 212 8.33 5.69 16.07
CA VAL A 212 7.42 6.08 14.98
C VAL A 212 7.98 5.78 13.59
N TYR A 213 9.26 6.09 13.33
CA TYR A 213 9.88 5.90 12.00
C TYR A 213 10.33 4.46 11.73
N CYS A 214 10.80 3.72 12.75
CA CYS A 214 11.35 2.38 12.54
C CYS A 214 10.38 1.25 12.88
N LEU A 215 9.32 1.47 13.65
CA LEU A 215 8.36 0.43 14.03
C LEU A 215 6.92 0.73 13.59
N VAL A 216 6.31 1.82 14.06
CA VAL A 216 4.87 2.06 13.85
C VAL A 216 4.56 2.35 12.39
N THR A 217 5.30 3.26 11.74
CA THR A 217 5.04 3.63 10.34
C THR A 217 5.32 2.46 9.38
N PRO A 218 6.47 1.74 9.43
CA PRO A 218 6.67 0.54 8.61
C PRO A 218 5.61 -0.53 8.83
N LEU A 219 5.16 -0.76 10.08
CA LEU A 219 4.13 -1.75 10.38
C LEU A 219 2.79 -1.37 9.72
N LEU A 220 2.35 -0.12 9.86
CA LEU A 220 1.16 0.43 9.21
C LEU A 220 1.23 0.30 7.69
N GLU A 221 2.32 0.79 7.10
CA GLU A 221 2.46 0.85 5.65
C GLU A 221 2.60 -0.54 5.03
N GLU A 222 3.35 -1.47 5.63
CA GLU A 222 3.39 -2.83 5.11
C GLU A 222 2.03 -3.54 5.23
N ILE A 223 1.27 -3.34 6.31
CA ILE A 223 -0.08 -3.91 6.44
C ILE A 223 -1.00 -3.40 5.32
N VAL A 224 -1.03 -2.08 5.07
CA VAL A 224 -1.90 -1.48 4.05
C VAL A 224 -1.43 -1.80 2.63
N TYR A 225 -0.17 -1.53 2.31
CA TYR A 225 0.32 -1.62 0.93
C TYR A 225 0.70 -3.05 0.54
N ARG A 226 1.29 -3.87 1.43
CA ARG A 226 1.73 -5.24 1.09
C ARG A 226 0.69 -6.26 1.50
N GLY A 227 0.25 -6.23 2.76
CA GLY A 227 -0.71 -7.17 3.34
C GLY A 227 -2.12 -7.07 2.75
N PHE A 228 -2.58 -5.86 2.44
CA PHE A 228 -3.87 -5.61 1.80
C PHE A 228 -3.76 -5.33 0.29
N LEU A 229 -3.18 -4.20 -0.13
CA LEU A 229 -3.28 -3.74 -1.53
C LEU A 229 -2.59 -4.68 -2.52
N LEU A 230 -1.29 -4.92 -2.36
CA LEU A 230 -0.52 -5.85 -3.21
C LEU A 230 -1.14 -7.25 -3.23
N LYS A 231 -1.43 -7.83 -2.06
CA LYS A 231 -2.07 -9.15 -1.96
C LYS A 231 -3.39 -9.19 -2.73
N SER A 232 -4.22 -8.16 -2.60
CA SER A 232 -5.52 -8.10 -3.27
C SER A 232 -5.38 -7.92 -4.78
N LEU A 233 -4.48 -7.06 -5.24
CA LEU A 233 -4.18 -6.87 -6.66
C LEU A 233 -3.64 -8.16 -7.30
N ALA A 234 -2.71 -8.85 -6.63
CA ALA A 234 -2.13 -10.11 -7.11
C ALA A 234 -3.15 -11.26 -7.27
N SER A 235 -4.32 -11.18 -6.62
CA SER A 235 -5.43 -12.12 -6.88
C SER A 235 -6.16 -11.88 -8.23
N THR A 236 -5.91 -10.73 -8.88
CA THR A 236 -6.63 -10.24 -10.06
C THR A 236 -5.75 -9.97 -11.28
N MET A 237 -4.44 -9.85 -11.10
CA MET A 237 -3.44 -9.58 -12.14
C MET A 237 -2.12 -10.26 -11.79
N ASN A 238 -1.20 -10.35 -12.76
CA ASN A 238 0.12 -10.94 -12.53
C ASN A 238 0.90 -10.19 -11.44
N TRP A 239 1.65 -10.93 -10.62
CA TRP A 239 2.29 -10.37 -9.42
C TRP A 239 3.22 -9.18 -9.72
N GLN A 240 3.89 -9.14 -10.88
CA GLN A 240 4.73 -8.01 -11.28
C GLN A 240 3.91 -6.72 -11.44
N GLN A 241 2.74 -6.80 -12.07
CA GLN A 241 1.83 -5.66 -12.26
C GLN A 241 1.27 -5.20 -10.91
N ALA A 242 0.93 -6.14 -10.03
CA ALA A 242 0.47 -5.85 -8.68
C ALA A 242 1.56 -5.14 -7.84
N VAL A 243 2.83 -5.58 -7.92
CA VAL A 243 3.97 -4.91 -7.26
C VAL A 243 4.14 -3.49 -7.79
N LEU A 244 4.19 -3.30 -9.12
CA LEU A 244 4.36 -1.97 -9.73
C LEU A 244 3.22 -1.02 -9.32
N LEU A 245 1.97 -1.46 -9.44
CA LEU A 245 0.80 -0.63 -9.12
C LEU A 245 0.73 -0.31 -7.61
N SER A 246 0.94 -1.29 -6.74
CA SER A 246 0.98 -1.05 -5.29
C SER A 246 2.11 -0.10 -4.89
N SER A 247 3.26 -0.16 -5.58
CA SER A 247 4.42 0.71 -5.32
C SER A 247 4.18 2.14 -5.81
N ALA A 248 3.45 2.30 -6.92
CA ALA A 248 3.02 3.62 -7.41
C ALA A 248 2.02 4.28 -6.45
N VAL A 249 1.07 3.51 -5.90
CA VAL A 249 0.11 4.02 -4.90
C VAL A 249 0.81 4.38 -3.58
N PHE A 250 1.71 3.51 -3.09
CA PHE A 250 2.56 3.79 -1.92
C PHE A 250 3.35 5.10 -2.08
N SER A 251 4.02 5.28 -3.22
CA SER A 251 4.80 6.47 -3.51
C SER A 251 3.93 7.74 -3.65
N ALA A 252 2.79 7.64 -4.33
CA ALA A 252 1.85 8.75 -4.48
C ALA A 252 1.26 9.20 -3.13
N ALA A 253 1.02 8.27 -2.21
CA ALA A 253 0.48 8.55 -0.88
C ALA A 253 1.39 9.39 0.01
N HIS A 254 2.69 9.50 -0.30
CA HIS A 254 3.62 10.39 0.39
C HIS A 254 3.50 11.86 -0.04
N PHE A 255 2.74 12.18 -1.10
CA PHE A 255 2.55 13.52 -1.67
C PHE A 255 3.86 14.29 -1.98
N SER A 256 4.98 13.58 -2.12
CA SER A 256 6.31 14.15 -2.34
C SER A 256 6.76 13.88 -3.78
N GLY A 257 6.49 14.83 -4.67
CA GLY A 257 6.86 14.73 -6.08
C GLY A 257 8.37 14.53 -6.31
N GLU A 258 9.21 15.14 -5.46
CA GLU A 258 10.66 15.00 -5.53
C GLU A 258 11.15 13.58 -5.17
N ASN A 259 10.55 12.98 -4.13
CA ASN A 259 10.94 11.65 -3.65
C ASN A 259 10.19 10.50 -4.36
N PHE A 260 9.26 10.81 -5.27
CA PHE A 260 8.36 9.82 -5.87
C PHE A 260 9.10 8.63 -6.52
N ILE A 261 10.19 8.89 -7.26
CA ILE A 261 10.96 7.82 -7.90
C ILE A 261 11.66 6.95 -6.83
N GLN A 262 12.22 7.58 -5.80
CA GLN A 262 12.93 6.88 -4.73
C GLN A 262 11.98 5.99 -3.90
N LEU A 263 10.82 6.54 -3.54
CA LEU A 263 9.75 5.84 -2.82
C LEU A 263 9.09 4.74 -3.66
N PHE A 264 8.95 4.93 -4.98
CA PHE A 264 8.48 3.89 -5.89
C PHE A 264 9.44 2.70 -5.95
N ILE A 265 10.75 2.99 -5.94
CA ILE A 265 11.82 1.97 -5.95
C ILE A 265 11.86 1.20 -4.62
N ILE A 266 11.84 1.89 -3.47
CA ILE A 266 11.65 1.28 -2.15
C ILE A 266 10.37 0.42 -2.15
N GLY A 267 9.30 1.00 -2.70
CA GLY A 267 8.02 0.38 -3.02
C GLY A 267 8.16 -1.02 -3.59
N CYS A 268 8.85 -1.10 -4.73
CA CYS A 268 9.04 -2.30 -5.54
C CYS A 268 9.89 -3.35 -4.82
N VAL A 269 10.98 -2.97 -4.15
CA VAL A 269 11.86 -3.93 -3.45
C VAL A 269 11.11 -4.62 -2.30
N LEU A 270 10.35 -3.85 -1.52
CA LEU A 270 9.49 -4.39 -0.45
C LEU A 270 8.35 -5.26 -1.02
N GLY A 271 7.75 -4.85 -2.14
CA GLY A 271 6.73 -5.65 -2.84
C GLY A 271 7.27 -6.99 -3.38
N CYS A 272 8.47 -7.01 -3.96
CA CYS A 272 9.15 -8.23 -4.38
C CYS A 272 9.53 -9.13 -3.19
N SER A 273 10.04 -8.54 -2.10
CA SER A 273 10.34 -9.24 -0.84
C SER A 273 9.10 -9.93 -0.26
N TYR A 274 7.94 -9.25 -0.24
CA TYR A 274 6.68 -9.85 0.16
C TYR A 274 6.20 -10.94 -0.81
N SER A 275 6.27 -10.68 -2.12
CA SER A 275 5.83 -11.63 -3.14
C SER A 275 6.61 -12.95 -3.09
N TRP A 276 7.94 -12.87 -2.91
CA TRP A 276 8.79 -14.06 -2.79
C TRP A 276 8.65 -14.79 -1.47
N SER A 277 8.55 -14.07 -0.35
CA SER A 277 8.51 -14.69 0.98
C SER A 277 7.12 -15.15 1.42
N GLY A 278 6.06 -14.53 0.90
CA GLY A 278 4.68 -14.67 1.39
C GLY A 278 4.47 -14.19 2.83
N ASN A 279 5.48 -13.56 3.45
CA ASN A 279 5.51 -13.29 4.88
C ASN A 279 5.71 -11.79 5.13
N LEU A 280 4.71 -11.14 5.74
CA LEU A 280 4.70 -9.70 5.95
C LEU A 280 5.84 -9.22 6.87
N ARG A 281 6.41 -10.10 7.70
CA ARG A 281 7.60 -9.78 8.51
C ARG A 281 8.81 -9.43 7.65
N SER A 282 8.89 -9.93 6.42
CA SER A 282 10.04 -9.73 5.54
C SER A 282 10.17 -8.28 5.02
N PRO A 283 9.14 -7.68 4.40
CA PRO A 283 9.17 -6.26 4.06
C PRO A 283 9.18 -5.37 5.31
N ILE A 284 8.47 -5.71 6.40
CA ILE A 284 8.49 -4.92 7.64
C ILE A 284 9.94 -4.76 8.14
N LEU A 285 10.68 -5.87 8.29
CA LEU A 285 12.06 -5.83 8.74
C LEU A 285 12.97 -5.04 7.79
N THR A 286 12.80 -5.24 6.48
CA THR A 286 13.59 -4.51 5.46
C THR A 286 13.35 -3.00 5.52
N HIS A 287 12.09 -2.59 5.67
CA HIS A 287 11.68 -1.19 5.77
C HIS A 287 12.14 -0.57 7.10
N SER A 288 11.92 -1.26 8.22
CA SER A 288 12.43 -0.85 9.54
C SER A 288 13.95 -0.61 9.54
N LEU A 289 14.73 -1.49 8.90
CA LEU A 289 16.19 -1.35 8.78
C LEU A 289 16.59 -0.18 7.88
N TYR A 290 15.87 0.05 6.78
CA TYR A 290 16.09 1.19 5.88
C TYR A 290 15.82 2.54 6.59
N ASN A 291 14.72 2.63 7.34
CA ASN A 291 14.40 3.83 8.10
C ASN A 291 15.39 4.03 9.26
N ALA A 292 15.81 2.97 9.95
CA ALA A 292 16.84 3.04 10.98
C ALA A 292 18.18 3.55 10.42
N LEU A 293 18.62 3.07 9.26
CA LEU A 293 19.81 3.59 8.58
C LEU A 293 19.65 5.07 8.23
N THR A 294 18.47 5.48 7.72
CA THR A 294 18.18 6.87 7.36
C THR A 294 18.20 7.80 8.59
N LEU A 295 17.68 7.36 9.75
CA LEU A 295 17.81 8.11 11.00
C LEU A 295 19.27 8.20 11.49
N ILE A 296 20.05 7.12 11.38
CA ILE A 296 21.48 7.13 11.73
C ILE A 296 22.25 8.13 10.86
N LEU A 297 22.03 8.10 9.53
CA LEU A 297 22.65 9.05 8.61
C LEU A 297 22.20 10.49 8.91
N THR A 298 20.93 10.72 9.23
CA THR A 298 20.41 12.04 9.63
C THR A 298 21.08 12.55 10.92
N TYR A 299 21.30 11.67 11.90
CA TYR A 299 21.96 12.01 13.17
C TYR A 299 23.42 12.44 13.00
N PHE A 300 24.16 11.81 12.07
CA PHE A 300 25.58 12.09 11.81
C PHE A 300 25.86 13.07 10.67
N SER A 301 24.83 13.52 9.95
CA SER A 301 24.90 14.62 8.94
C SER A 301 25.05 16.00 9.57
#